data_AF-A0A9N9JUP8-F1
#
_entry.id   AF-A0A9N9JUP8-F1
#
_cell.length_a   1.000
_cell.length_b   1.000
_cell.length_c   1.000
_cell.angle_alpha   90.00
_cell.angle_beta   90.00
_cell.angle_gamma   90.00
#
_symmetry.space_group_name_H-M   'P 1'
#
loop_
_entity.id
_entity.type
_entity.pdbx_description
1 polymer ?
#
loop_
_entity_poly.entity_id
_entity_poly.type
_entity_poly.pdbx_seq_one_letter_code
_entity_poly.pdbx_strand_id
1 'polypeptide(L)'
;MSTKETLEISPNEPASDNEATQQTEDQYHGRSTSDKLEYAKSLLGDVAVTGEVVKPYAPLISSLTDSIRRIYNSYDYAQYNKRISNVLLDRVDCVGAPIKALKRRKDKIESNFLNQNYYNALIRLLAILKKTQQFITDVSSLWSLRKFPTTKSIKERFDRISKEFDEVIMDLNLEVPQDRELQKKKDAQALQADITILNE
;
A
#
# COMPACT_ATOMS: atom_id res chain seq x y z
N MET A 1 -31.59 71.37 15.46
CA MET A 1 -30.36 71.46 14.65
C MET A 1 -29.37 70.44 15.20
N SER A 2 -29.20 69.34 14.46
CA SER A 2 -28.01 68.46 14.51
C SER A 2 -26.81 69.30 14.05
N THR A 3 -25.55 69.15 14.47
CA THR A 3 -24.74 67.93 14.67
C THR A 3 -23.45 68.41 15.35
N LYS A 4 -22.81 67.59 16.19
CA LYS A 4 -21.39 67.74 16.56
C LYS A 4 -20.70 66.42 16.21
N GLU A 5 -19.58 66.48 15.50
CA GLU A 5 -18.29 65.94 15.95
C GLU A 5 -17.23 66.07 14.85
N THR A 6 -16.04 66.50 15.27
CA THR A 6 -14.85 66.79 14.47
C THR A 6 -13.90 65.60 14.60
N LEU A 7 -13.35 65.14 13.46
CA LEU A 7 -12.20 64.23 13.40
C LEU A 7 -10.92 64.97 13.77
N GLU A 8 -10.10 64.40 14.64
CA GLU A 8 -8.64 64.42 14.52
C GLU A 8 -8.04 63.10 15.03
N ILE A 9 -7.03 62.64 14.29
CA ILE A 9 -6.40 61.32 14.32
C ILE A 9 -5.21 61.36 15.27
N SER A 10 -5.03 60.30 16.09
CA SER A 10 -3.83 60.05 16.89
C SER A 10 -3.17 58.74 16.45
N PRO A 11 -1.82 58.65 16.39
CA PRO A 11 -1.12 57.44 16.00
C PRO A 11 -0.89 56.54 17.22
N ASN A 12 -1.29 55.28 17.13
CA ASN A 12 -0.80 54.23 18.01
C ASN A 12 -0.70 52.92 17.21
N GLU A 13 0.52 52.54 16.85
CA GLU A 13 0.85 51.16 16.51
C GLU A 13 0.70 50.28 17.77
N PRO A 14 0.15 49.05 17.65
CA PRO A 14 0.55 47.95 18.49
C PRO A 14 1.49 47.00 17.73
N ALA A 15 2.45 46.50 18.50
CA ALA A 15 3.57 45.67 18.12
C ALA A 15 3.19 44.29 17.54
N SER A 16 3.98 43.88 16.55
CA SER A 16 4.57 42.54 16.37
C SER A 16 3.67 41.32 16.54
N ASP A 17 2.94 40.98 15.48
CA ASP A 17 2.37 39.63 15.27
C ASP A 17 3.40 38.62 14.70
N ASN A 18 4.65 39.04 14.43
CA ASN A 18 5.62 38.17 13.72
C ASN A 18 6.40 37.20 14.62
N GLU A 19 6.49 37.43 15.93
CA GLU A 19 7.26 36.55 16.81
C GLU A 19 6.54 35.21 17.11
N ALA A 20 5.21 35.20 17.15
CA ALA A 20 4.43 33.97 17.39
C ALA A 20 4.47 33.03 16.17
N THR A 21 4.48 33.58 14.96
CA THR A 21 4.53 32.82 13.70
C THR A 21 5.93 32.31 13.40
N GLN A 22 6.99 33.10 13.68
CA GLN A 22 8.38 32.65 13.53
C GLN A 22 8.73 31.49 14.49
N GLN A 23 8.25 31.54 15.75
CA GLN A 23 8.49 30.46 16.73
C GLN A 23 7.85 29.13 16.31
N THR A 24 6.76 29.17 15.55
CA THR A 24 6.12 27.96 15.04
C THR A 24 6.92 27.34 13.88
N GLU A 25 7.40 28.13 12.93
CA GLU A 25 8.04 27.60 11.71
C GLU A 25 9.39 26.90 11.95
N ASP A 26 10.22 27.42 12.86
CA ASP A 26 11.53 26.84 13.17
C ASP A 26 11.46 25.52 13.96
N GLN A 27 10.32 25.24 14.62
CA GLN A 27 10.11 24.01 15.39
C GLN A 27 9.65 22.80 14.54
N TYR A 28 9.28 23.01 13.27
CA TYR A 28 8.70 21.98 12.40
C TYR A 28 9.68 21.23 11.50
N HIS A 29 10.85 21.81 11.20
CA HIS A 29 11.74 21.28 10.15
C HIS A 29 12.67 20.12 10.58
N GLY A 30 12.70 19.76 11.87
CA GLY A 30 13.59 18.69 12.38
C GLY A 30 12.92 17.53 13.14
N ARG A 31 11.59 17.53 13.33
CA ARG A 31 10.89 16.55 14.20
C ARG A 31 10.58 15.21 13.50
N SER A 32 10.72 14.11 14.25
CA SER A 32 10.32 12.77 13.81
C SER A 32 8.81 12.71 13.56
N THR A 33 8.36 11.78 12.70
CA THR A 33 6.93 11.56 12.40
C THR A 33 6.10 11.31 13.66
N SER A 34 6.69 10.65 14.67
CA SER A 34 6.06 10.42 15.97
C SER A 34 5.77 11.72 16.71
N ASP A 35 6.72 12.67 16.70
CA ASP A 35 6.58 13.93 17.43
C ASP A 35 5.52 14.84 16.80
N LYS A 36 5.41 14.80 15.47
CA LYS A 36 4.37 15.54 14.73
C LYS A 36 2.97 14.99 15.03
N LEU A 37 2.85 13.67 15.14
CA LEU A 37 1.59 13.02 15.48
C LEU A 37 1.17 13.34 16.92
N GLU A 38 2.08 13.23 17.89
CA GLU A 38 1.81 13.56 19.30
C GLU A 38 1.37 15.01 19.48
N TYR A 39 2.04 15.94 18.80
CA TYR A 39 1.65 17.33 18.82
C TYR A 39 0.24 17.55 18.23
N ALA A 40 -0.07 16.94 17.08
CA ALA A 40 -1.41 17.03 16.49
C ALA A 40 -2.49 16.43 17.42
N LYS A 41 -2.20 15.31 18.08
CA LYS A 41 -3.09 14.69 19.08
C LYS A 41 -3.35 15.64 20.26
N SER A 42 -2.33 16.38 20.70
CA SER A 42 -2.46 17.37 21.77
C SER A 42 -3.37 18.56 21.42
N LEU A 43 -3.40 18.98 20.14
CA LEU A 43 -4.20 20.12 19.68
C LEU A 43 -5.64 19.76 19.33
N LEU A 44 -5.85 18.63 18.63
CA LEU A 44 -7.13 18.28 18.02
C LEU A 44 -7.86 17.14 18.74
N GLY A 45 -7.19 16.47 19.67
CA GLY A 45 -7.67 15.26 20.32
C GLY A 45 -7.47 14.00 19.46
N ASP A 46 -7.30 12.87 20.14
CA ASP A 46 -6.92 11.59 19.52
C ASP A 46 -7.92 11.12 18.46
N VAL A 47 -9.22 11.15 18.76
CA VAL A 47 -10.28 10.68 17.85
C VAL A 47 -10.29 11.44 16.52
N ALA A 48 -10.11 12.76 16.56
CA ALA A 48 -10.10 13.60 15.36
C ALA A 48 -8.88 13.30 14.50
N VAL A 49 -7.69 13.22 15.11
CA VAL A 49 -6.44 12.90 14.41
C VAL A 49 -6.50 11.53 13.78
N THR A 50 -6.89 10.49 14.52
CA THR A 50 -7.07 9.13 13.98
C THR A 50 -8.03 9.12 12.78
N GLY A 51 -9.13 9.86 12.86
CA GLY A 51 -10.08 10.00 11.76
C GLY A 51 -9.44 10.57 10.49
N GLU A 52 -8.75 11.71 10.62
CA GLU A 52 -8.07 12.36 9.48
C GLU A 52 -6.93 11.51 8.91
N VAL A 53 -6.18 10.83 9.78
CA VAL A 53 -5.06 9.97 9.40
C VAL A 53 -5.49 8.78 8.55
N VAL A 54 -6.62 8.16 8.90
CA VAL A 54 -7.08 6.94 8.24
C VAL A 54 -7.83 7.24 6.94
N LYS A 55 -8.43 8.43 6.79
CA LYS A 55 -9.24 8.82 5.62
C LYS A 55 -8.53 8.55 4.27
N PRO A 56 -7.27 8.96 4.04
CA PRO A 56 -6.60 8.71 2.76
C PRO A 56 -6.29 7.23 2.51
N TYR A 57 -6.10 6.43 3.55
CA TYR A 57 -5.75 5.01 3.45
C TYR A 57 -6.96 4.11 3.21
N ALA A 58 -8.15 4.50 3.66
CA ALA A 58 -9.35 3.66 3.59
C ALA A 58 -9.72 3.21 2.17
N PRO A 59 -9.70 4.08 1.14
CA PRO A 59 -9.94 3.66 -0.25
C PRO A 59 -8.86 2.70 -0.78
N LEU A 60 -7.60 2.93 -0.40
CA LEU A 60 -6.47 2.09 -0.83
C LEU A 60 -6.55 0.68 -0.20
N ILE A 61 -6.81 0.58 1.10
CA ILE A 61 -6.95 -0.71 1.80
C ILE A 61 -8.15 -1.49 1.24
N SER A 62 -9.24 -0.79 0.92
CA SER A 62 -10.41 -1.42 0.28
C SER A 62 -10.06 -1.96 -1.11
N SER A 63 -9.35 -1.18 -1.92
CA SER A 63 -8.86 -1.60 -3.24
C SER A 63 -7.94 -2.83 -3.16
N LEU A 64 -7.03 -2.86 -2.19
CA LEU A 64 -6.15 -4.01 -1.94
C LEU A 64 -6.97 -5.27 -1.57
N THR A 65 -7.94 -5.12 -0.66
CA THR A 65 -8.82 -6.21 -0.23
C THR A 65 -9.63 -6.76 -1.40
N ASP A 66 -10.18 -5.88 -2.24
CA ASP A 66 -10.94 -6.26 -3.43
C ASP A 66 -10.06 -6.94 -4.48
N SER A 67 -8.84 -6.45 -4.69
CA SER A 67 -7.88 -7.09 -5.60
C SER A 67 -7.54 -8.51 -5.15
N ILE A 68 -7.29 -8.74 -3.86
CA ILE A 68 -7.07 -10.08 -3.31
C ILE A 68 -8.28 -10.98 -3.63
N ARG A 69 -9.50 -10.53 -3.35
CA ARG A 69 -10.72 -11.30 -3.67
C ARG A 69 -10.82 -11.64 -5.16
N ARG A 70 -10.53 -10.67 -6.05
CA ARG A 70 -10.57 -10.89 -7.50
C ARG A 70 -9.54 -11.92 -7.97
N ILE A 71 -8.38 -12.00 -7.32
CA ILE A 71 -7.38 -13.03 -7.61
C ILE A 71 -7.93 -14.43 -7.34
N TYR A 72 -8.55 -14.66 -6.18
CA TYR A 72 -9.17 -15.96 -5.89
C TYR A 72 -10.25 -16.30 -6.90
N ASN A 73 -11.12 -15.35 -7.23
CA ASN A 73 -12.13 -15.55 -8.26
C ASN A 73 -11.49 -15.95 -9.61
N SER A 74 -10.41 -15.28 -10.04
CA SER A 74 -9.68 -15.64 -11.27
C SER A 74 -9.10 -17.06 -11.20
N TYR A 75 -8.66 -17.51 -10.03
CA TYR A 75 -8.14 -18.86 -9.81
C TYR A 75 -9.23 -19.94 -9.82
N ASP A 76 -10.41 -19.67 -9.25
CA ASP A 76 -11.51 -20.65 -9.17
C ASP A 76 -11.96 -21.13 -10.57
N TYR A 77 -11.83 -20.27 -11.58
CA TYR A 77 -12.14 -20.61 -12.97
C TYR A 77 -10.94 -21.21 -13.75
N ALA A 78 -9.80 -21.41 -13.10
CA ALA A 78 -8.60 -21.89 -13.78
C ALA A 78 -8.70 -23.37 -14.14
N GLN A 79 -8.38 -23.68 -15.39
CA GLN A 79 -8.36 -25.05 -15.91
C GLN A 79 -6.94 -25.59 -16.03
N TYR A 80 -5.99 -24.72 -16.38
CA TYR A 80 -4.57 -25.03 -16.61
C TYR A 80 -3.67 -24.31 -15.60
N ASN A 81 -2.40 -24.73 -15.56
CA ASN A 81 -1.32 -24.10 -14.80
C ASN A 81 -1.69 -23.78 -13.34
N LYS A 82 -2.39 -24.74 -12.72
CA LYS A 82 -2.89 -24.61 -11.35
C LYS A 82 -1.75 -24.58 -10.35
N ARG A 83 -0.60 -25.21 -10.64
CA ARG A 83 0.55 -25.21 -9.72
C ARG A 83 1.19 -23.84 -9.68
N ILE A 84 1.45 -23.23 -10.84
CA ILE A 84 1.92 -21.83 -10.95
C ILE A 84 0.95 -20.88 -10.25
N SER A 85 -0.35 -21.06 -10.46
CA SER A 85 -1.35 -20.20 -9.84
C SER A 85 -1.41 -20.38 -8.32
N ASN A 86 -1.32 -21.61 -7.81
CA ASN A 86 -1.32 -21.92 -6.38
C ASN A 86 -0.16 -21.25 -5.64
N VAL A 87 1.06 -21.33 -6.17
CA VAL A 87 2.22 -20.72 -5.49
C VAL A 87 2.16 -19.17 -5.52
N LEU A 88 1.46 -18.57 -6.50
CA LEU A 88 1.14 -17.15 -6.46
C LEU A 88 0.06 -16.82 -5.43
N LEU A 89 -0.91 -17.71 -5.21
CA LEU A 89 -1.88 -17.56 -4.12
C LEU A 89 -1.20 -17.62 -2.75
N ASP A 90 -0.23 -18.51 -2.54
CA ASP A 90 0.58 -18.56 -1.31
C ASP A 90 1.21 -17.17 -1.01
N ARG A 91 1.72 -16.49 -2.05
CA ARG A 91 2.30 -15.14 -1.94
C ARG A 91 1.25 -14.06 -1.67
N VAL A 92 0.07 -14.18 -2.29
CA VAL A 92 -1.08 -13.29 -2.06
C VAL A 92 -1.60 -13.43 -0.62
N ASP A 93 -1.60 -14.63 -0.05
CA ASP A 93 -1.98 -14.87 1.33
C ASP A 93 -1.02 -14.20 2.33
N CYS A 94 0.28 -14.21 2.02
CA CYS A 94 1.31 -13.58 2.86
C CYS A 94 1.09 -12.08 3.05
N VAL A 95 0.66 -11.38 2.00
CA VAL A 95 0.32 -9.95 2.09
C VAL A 95 -1.13 -9.73 2.54
N GLY A 96 -2.02 -10.66 2.22
CA GLY A 96 -3.45 -10.52 2.46
C GLY A 96 -3.81 -10.48 3.94
N ALA A 97 -3.19 -11.33 4.76
CA ALA A 97 -3.44 -11.32 6.21
C ALA A 97 -3.01 -10.00 6.89
N PRO A 98 -1.78 -9.48 6.67
CA PRO A 98 -1.39 -8.17 7.17
C PRO A 98 -2.27 -7.01 6.66
N ILE A 99 -2.63 -6.99 5.37
CA ILE A 99 -3.49 -5.94 4.82
C ILE A 99 -4.90 -5.96 5.43
N LYS A 100 -5.50 -7.14 5.60
CA LYS A 100 -6.79 -7.27 6.32
C LYS A 100 -6.67 -6.79 7.76
N ALA A 101 -5.51 -6.97 8.39
CA ALA A 101 -5.26 -6.48 9.75
C ALA A 101 -5.11 -4.95 9.82
N LEU A 102 -4.64 -4.27 8.76
CA LEU A 102 -4.52 -2.80 8.74
C LEU A 102 -5.86 -2.08 8.98
N LYS A 103 -6.99 -2.67 8.55
CA LYS A 103 -8.32 -2.10 8.86
C LYS A 103 -8.60 -2.04 10.37
N ARG A 104 -8.01 -2.94 11.15
CA ARG A 104 -8.22 -3.07 12.60
C ARG A 104 -7.10 -2.40 13.41
N ARG A 105 -5.88 -2.34 12.86
CA ARG A 105 -4.68 -1.76 13.49
C ARG A 105 -4.48 -0.31 13.06
N LYS A 106 -5.32 0.59 13.57
CA LYS A 106 -5.23 2.04 13.28
C LYS A 106 -3.90 2.63 13.74
N ASP A 107 -3.36 2.13 14.84
CA ASP A 107 -2.02 2.41 15.37
C ASP A 107 -0.91 2.27 14.32
N LYS A 108 -0.95 1.21 13.49
CA LYS A 108 0.04 0.99 12.44
C LYS A 108 -0.11 1.95 11.25
N ILE A 109 -1.32 2.45 11.01
CA ILE A 109 -1.57 3.50 10.01
C ILE A 109 -1.11 4.85 10.57
N GLU A 110 -1.42 5.14 11.83
CA GLU A 110 -1.00 6.34 12.54
C GLU A 110 0.52 6.48 12.61
N SER A 111 1.22 5.41 12.98
CA SER A 111 2.69 5.41 13.03
C SER A 111 3.35 5.66 11.66
N ASN A 112 2.63 5.39 10.57
CA ASN A 112 3.10 5.54 9.20
C ASN A 112 2.40 6.67 8.45
N PHE A 113 1.59 7.50 9.10
CA PHE A 113 0.68 8.43 8.42
C PHE A 113 1.41 9.36 7.45
N LEU A 114 2.52 9.96 7.90
CA LEU A 114 3.36 10.85 7.09
C LEU A 114 4.48 10.11 6.34
N ASN A 115 4.55 8.79 6.45
CA ASN A 115 5.56 7.98 5.78
C ASN A 115 5.14 7.74 4.32
N GLN A 116 5.54 8.65 3.43
CA GLN A 116 5.25 8.55 2.01
C GLN A 116 5.80 7.25 1.39
N ASN A 117 6.94 6.73 1.87
CA ASN A 117 7.49 5.47 1.37
C ASN A 117 6.57 4.29 1.68
N TYR A 118 5.98 4.27 2.89
CA TYR A 118 4.99 3.26 3.28
C TYR A 118 3.73 3.33 2.40
N TYR A 119 3.18 4.53 2.19
CA TYR A 119 2.04 4.73 1.31
C TYR A 119 2.34 4.28 -0.13
N ASN A 120 3.49 4.68 -0.67
CA ASN A 120 3.95 4.28 -2.01
C ASN A 120 4.16 2.76 -2.12
N ALA A 121 4.61 2.10 -1.06
CA ALA A 121 4.71 0.64 -1.01
C ALA A 121 3.32 -0.04 -1.07
N LEU A 122 2.30 0.52 -0.41
CA LEU A 122 0.92 0.01 -0.54
C LEU A 122 0.36 0.20 -1.96
N ILE A 123 0.67 1.30 -2.62
CA ILE A 123 0.31 1.54 -4.03
C ILE A 123 1.01 0.53 -4.95
N ARG A 124 2.30 0.28 -4.74
CA ARG A 124 3.05 -0.75 -5.48
C ARG A 124 2.45 -2.14 -5.25
N LEU A 125 2.09 -2.48 -4.02
CA LEU A 125 1.41 -3.74 -3.71
C LEU A 125 0.10 -3.89 -4.49
N LEU A 126 -0.71 -2.83 -4.59
CA LEU A 126 -1.93 -2.85 -5.39
C LEU A 126 -1.64 -3.14 -6.87
N ALA A 127 -0.59 -2.56 -7.42
CA ALA A 127 -0.17 -2.83 -8.79
C ALA A 127 0.27 -4.29 -8.98
N ILE A 128 1.04 -4.84 -8.03
CA ILE A 128 1.50 -6.24 -8.03
C ILE A 128 0.31 -7.22 -7.98
N LEU A 129 -0.68 -6.96 -7.11
CA LEU A 129 -1.90 -7.77 -7.04
C LEU A 129 -2.67 -7.78 -8.37
N LYS A 130 -2.80 -6.62 -9.04
CA LYS A 130 -3.42 -6.53 -10.37
C LYS A 130 -2.64 -7.31 -11.44
N LYS A 131 -1.31 -7.19 -11.46
CA LYS A 131 -0.44 -7.98 -12.36
C LYS A 131 -0.60 -9.48 -12.12
N THR A 132 -0.69 -9.88 -10.86
CA THR A 132 -0.88 -11.28 -10.43
C THR A 132 -2.22 -11.83 -10.89
N GLN A 133 -3.31 -11.08 -10.67
CA GLN A 133 -4.64 -11.45 -11.16
C GLN A 133 -4.64 -11.65 -12.68
N GLN A 134 -4.04 -10.70 -13.41
CA GLN A 134 -3.95 -10.78 -14.86
C GLN A 134 -3.12 -11.99 -15.30
N PHE A 135 -1.99 -12.24 -14.66
CA PHE A 135 -1.14 -13.37 -14.99
C PHE A 135 -1.84 -14.72 -14.75
N ILE A 136 -2.48 -14.91 -13.59
CA ILE A 136 -3.29 -16.10 -13.31
C ILE A 136 -4.36 -16.28 -14.38
N THR A 137 -5.06 -15.21 -14.76
CA THR A 137 -6.05 -15.26 -15.85
C THR A 137 -5.44 -15.59 -17.21
N ASP A 138 -4.21 -15.16 -17.48
CA ASP A 138 -3.55 -15.42 -18.76
C ASP A 138 -3.07 -16.87 -18.87
N VAL A 139 -2.64 -17.49 -17.76
CA VAL A 139 -2.14 -18.88 -17.75
C VAL A 139 -3.24 -19.92 -17.52
N SER A 140 -4.46 -19.52 -17.19
CA SER A 140 -5.50 -20.43 -16.69
C SER A 140 -6.32 -21.16 -17.75
N SER A 141 -6.21 -20.78 -19.04
CA SER A 141 -6.91 -21.45 -20.16
C SER A 141 -6.02 -21.58 -21.39
N LEU A 142 -6.31 -22.56 -22.27
CA LEU A 142 -5.60 -22.70 -23.55
C LEU A 142 -5.70 -21.45 -24.43
N TRP A 143 -6.86 -20.80 -24.47
CA TRP A 143 -7.06 -19.62 -25.31
C TRP A 143 -6.23 -18.43 -24.81
N SER A 144 -6.22 -18.20 -23.50
CA SER A 144 -5.45 -17.11 -22.89
C SER A 144 -3.95 -17.37 -22.93
N LEU A 145 -3.52 -18.63 -22.90
CA LEU A 145 -2.11 -19.03 -22.99
C LEU A 145 -1.45 -18.59 -24.30
N ARG A 146 -2.23 -18.38 -25.37
CA ARG A 146 -1.74 -17.84 -26.66
C ARG A 146 -1.08 -16.46 -26.53
N LYS A 147 -1.31 -15.74 -25.43
CA LYS A 147 -0.60 -14.49 -25.10
C LYS A 147 0.89 -14.71 -24.81
N PHE A 148 1.29 -15.94 -24.52
CA PHE A 148 2.67 -16.32 -24.27
C PHE A 148 3.25 -17.00 -25.52
N PRO A 149 4.14 -16.33 -26.27
CA PRO A 149 4.73 -16.93 -27.46
C PRO A 149 5.66 -18.12 -27.14
N THR A 150 6.16 -18.20 -25.90
CA THR A 150 7.03 -19.29 -25.43
C THR A 150 6.79 -19.58 -23.94
N THR A 151 7.08 -20.80 -23.49
CA THR A 151 7.09 -21.13 -22.05
C THR A 151 8.10 -20.29 -21.26
N LYS A 152 9.20 -19.85 -21.90
CA LYS A 152 10.14 -18.87 -21.32
C LYS A 152 9.45 -17.56 -20.93
N SER A 153 8.50 -17.06 -21.72
CA SER A 153 7.77 -15.82 -21.40
C SER A 153 6.84 -15.97 -20.18
N ILE A 154 6.31 -17.18 -19.93
CA ILE A 154 5.56 -17.51 -18.71
C ILE A 154 6.50 -17.43 -17.51
N LYS A 155 7.65 -18.11 -17.59
CA LYS A 155 8.69 -18.10 -16.54
C LYS A 155 9.13 -16.69 -16.19
N GLU A 156 9.51 -15.89 -17.17
CA GLU A 156 10.00 -14.53 -16.92
C GLU A 156 8.94 -13.64 -16.26
N ARG A 157 7.66 -13.79 -16.64
CA ARG A 157 6.59 -13.00 -16.03
C ARG A 157 6.29 -13.46 -14.60
N PHE A 158 6.32 -14.77 -14.35
CA PHE A 158 6.24 -15.33 -13.00
C PHE A 158 7.37 -14.81 -12.11
N ASP A 159 8.62 -14.95 -12.55
CA ASP A 159 9.81 -14.54 -11.79
C ASP A 159 9.77 -13.05 -11.43
N ARG A 160 9.33 -12.19 -12.36
CA ARG A 160 9.13 -10.76 -12.10
C ARG A 160 8.09 -10.51 -11.01
N ILE A 161 6.93 -11.18 -11.07
CA ILE A 161 5.87 -11.01 -10.06
C ILE A 161 6.36 -11.48 -8.69
N SER A 162 7.00 -12.66 -8.62
CA SER A 162 7.55 -13.19 -7.37
C SER A 162 8.58 -12.25 -6.74
N LYS A 163 9.49 -11.68 -7.54
CA LYS A 163 10.47 -10.70 -7.07
C LYS A 163 9.80 -9.42 -6.55
N GLU A 164 8.84 -8.87 -7.27
CA GLU A 164 8.12 -7.67 -6.84
C GLU A 164 7.38 -7.89 -5.50
N PHE A 165 6.84 -9.09 -5.26
CA PHE A 165 6.28 -9.46 -3.96
C PHE A 165 7.34 -9.45 -2.85
N ASP A 166 8.50 -10.07 -3.09
CA ASP A 166 9.58 -10.15 -2.08
C ASP A 166 10.05 -8.75 -1.68
N GLU A 167 10.21 -7.84 -2.66
CA GLU A 167 10.60 -6.45 -2.45
C GLU A 167 9.54 -5.67 -1.67
N VAL A 168 8.26 -5.74 -2.05
CA VAL A 168 7.21 -4.96 -1.38
C VAL A 168 6.93 -5.44 0.04
N ILE A 169 7.10 -6.74 0.32
CA ILE A 169 7.00 -7.29 1.68
C ILE A 169 8.09 -6.69 2.59
N MET A 170 9.31 -6.53 2.07
CA MET A 170 10.41 -5.87 2.79
C MET A 170 10.10 -4.39 3.03
N ASP A 171 9.67 -3.66 1.99
CA ASP A 171 9.40 -2.23 2.08
C ASP A 171 8.27 -1.88 3.05
N LEU A 172 7.26 -2.74 3.16
CA LEU A 172 6.14 -2.57 4.09
C LEU A 172 6.46 -3.08 5.51
N ASN A 173 7.62 -3.70 5.71
CA ASN A 173 7.99 -4.40 6.94
C ASN A 173 6.84 -5.28 7.46
N LEU A 174 6.27 -6.10 6.57
CA LEU A 174 5.19 -7.01 6.93
C LEU A 174 5.78 -8.19 7.69
N GLU A 175 5.29 -8.42 8.91
CA GLU A 175 5.48 -9.68 9.61
C GLU A 175 4.74 -10.78 8.84
N VAL A 176 5.47 -11.46 7.96
CA VAL A 176 4.95 -12.57 7.18
C VAL A 176 5.39 -13.89 7.82
N PRO A 177 4.46 -14.82 8.10
CA PRO A 177 4.79 -16.11 8.72
C PRO A 177 5.47 -17.11 7.76
N GLN A 178 5.74 -16.71 6.50
CA GLN A 178 6.23 -17.61 5.45
C GLN A 178 7.75 -17.62 5.33
N ASP A 179 8.32 -18.83 5.29
CA ASP A 179 9.73 -19.08 4.96
C ASP A 179 9.99 -18.77 3.48
N ARG A 180 10.84 -17.77 3.23
CA ARG A 180 11.18 -17.28 1.88
C ARG A 180 11.93 -18.32 1.04
N GLU A 181 12.82 -19.09 1.64
CA GLU A 181 13.60 -20.10 0.91
C GLU A 181 12.72 -21.30 0.55
N LEU A 182 11.84 -21.69 1.46
CA LEU A 182 10.80 -22.67 1.15
C LEU A 182 9.88 -22.19 0.03
N GLN A 183 9.46 -20.92 0.04
CA GLN A 183 8.61 -20.35 -1.01
C GLN A 183 9.31 -20.38 -2.37
N LYS A 184 10.58 -19.96 -2.46
CA LYS A 184 11.37 -20.04 -3.70
C LYS A 184 11.47 -21.46 -4.25
N LYS A 185 11.59 -22.46 -3.37
CA LYS A 185 11.63 -23.86 -3.78
C LYS A 185 10.29 -24.32 -4.35
N LYS A 186 9.17 -23.99 -3.69
CA LYS A 186 7.81 -24.28 -4.19
C LYS A 186 7.57 -23.63 -5.55
N ASP A 187 7.94 -22.36 -5.68
CA ASP A 187 7.84 -21.58 -6.92
C ASP A 187 8.55 -22.28 -8.08
N ALA A 188 9.83 -22.64 -7.89
CA ALA A 188 10.63 -23.30 -8.91
C ALA A 188 10.03 -24.67 -9.32
N GLN A 189 9.56 -25.45 -8.34
CA GLN A 189 8.94 -26.75 -8.59
C GLN A 189 7.62 -26.62 -9.37
N ALA A 190 6.74 -25.70 -8.96
CA ALA A 190 5.47 -25.46 -9.63
C ALA A 190 5.67 -24.98 -11.07
N LEU A 191 6.59 -24.03 -11.26
CA LEU A 191 6.90 -23.47 -12.58
C LEU A 191 7.48 -24.52 -13.52
N GLN A 192 8.44 -25.32 -13.04
CA GLN A 192 9.03 -26.39 -13.83
C GLN A 192 7.97 -27.42 -14.24
N ALA A 193 7.10 -27.83 -13.31
CA ALA A 193 6.15 -28.89 -13.56
C ALA A 193 5.06 -28.49 -14.57
N ASP A 194 4.54 -27.27 -14.47
CA ASP A 194 3.54 -26.77 -15.42
C ASP A 194 4.16 -26.47 -16.81
N ILE A 195 5.39 -25.93 -16.86
CA ILE A 195 6.09 -25.68 -18.14
C ILE A 195 6.43 -26.98 -18.88
N THR A 196 6.83 -28.04 -18.17
CA THR A 196 7.11 -29.35 -18.80
C THR A 196 5.87 -29.87 -19.53
N ILE A 197 4.69 -29.81 -18.91
CA ILE A 197 3.42 -30.24 -19.53
C ILE A 197 3.09 -29.43 -20.78
N LEU A 198 3.43 -28.13 -20.81
CA LEU A 198 3.18 -27.28 -21.98
C LEU A 198 4.12 -27.56 -23.17
N ASN A 199 5.25 -28.23 -22.95
CA ASN A 199 6.22 -28.57 -23.99
C ASN A 199 6.06 -30.02 -24.50
N GLU A 200 5.17 -30.81 -23.88
CA GLU A 200 4.78 -32.15 -24.33
C GLU A 200 3.70 -32.08 -25.42
#